data_AF-A0AA96JHK4-F1
#
_entry.id   AF-A0AA96JHK4-F1
#
_cell.length_a   1.000
_cell.length_b   1.000
_cell.length_c   1.000
_cell.angle_alpha   90.00
_cell.angle_beta   90.00
_cell.angle_gamma   90.00
#
_symmetry.space_group_name_H-M   'P 1'
#
loop_
_entity.id
_entity.type
_entity.pdbx_description
1 polymer ?
#
loop_
_entity_poly.entity_id
_entity_poly.type
_entity_poly.pdbx_seq_one_letter_code
_entity_poly.pdbx_strand_id
1 'polypeptide(L)'
;MAPKIEQKGRASGTTTRKRASTAARSPQARQKQGGGGATSVAQVRLRPDELADLQQVMQTLKLHSLSDALREGLRLLSREATEVAAAHEIRDFYQGGQAPTPAGVLPATADELAAADETEW
;
A
#
# COMPACT_ATOMS: atom_id res chain seq x y z
N MET A 1 2.54 84.82 -4.52
CA MET A 1 1.68 83.75 -5.07
C MET A 1 1.82 82.54 -4.16
N ALA A 2 0.75 82.11 -3.49
CA ALA A 2 0.69 80.92 -2.61
C ALA A 2 -0.72 80.32 -2.76
N PRO A 3 -1.07 79.11 -2.23
CA PRO A 3 -0.33 78.16 -1.38
C PRO A 3 -0.47 76.69 -1.91
N LYS A 4 0.02 75.60 -1.31
CA LYS A 4 -0.55 74.83 -0.17
C LYS A 4 0.36 73.58 0.01
N ILE A 5 1.08 73.34 1.12
CA ILE A 5 0.67 72.85 2.46
C ILE A 5 0.65 71.30 2.55
N GLU A 6 1.45 70.80 3.52
CA GLU A 6 1.22 69.62 4.41
C GLU A 6 1.04 68.23 3.80
N GLN A 7 1.22 67.10 4.50
CA GLN A 7 1.88 66.63 5.73
C GLN A 7 1.60 65.11 5.70
N LYS A 8 2.44 64.31 6.39
CA LYS A 8 1.97 63.20 7.26
C LYS A 8 1.41 61.91 6.62
N GLY A 9 1.94 60.79 7.11
CA GLY A 9 1.30 59.47 7.05
C GLY A 9 2.32 58.37 6.77
N ARG A 10 3.03 57.83 7.77
CA ARG A 10 2.58 56.75 8.67
C ARG A 10 2.24 55.47 7.89
N ALA A 11 3.09 54.45 8.00
CA ALA A 11 2.70 53.15 8.54
C ALA A 11 3.83 52.12 8.31
N SER A 12 4.17 51.45 9.41
CA SER A 12 4.98 50.25 9.49
C SER A 12 4.52 49.19 8.49
N GLY A 13 5.49 48.48 7.90
CA GLY A 13 5.15 47.30 7.13
C GLY A 13 6.34 46.64 6.46
N THR A 14 6.86 45.63 7.15
CA THR A 14 7.41 44.39 6.55
C THR A 14 8.80 44.44 5.92
N THR A 15 9.35 43.23 5.82
CA THR A 15 10.57 42.78 5.10
C THR A 15 11.79 42.59 6.01
N THR A 16 12.58 41.52 5.97
CA THR A 16 12.56 40.26 5.22
C THR A 16 13.62 39.34 5.85
N ARG A 17 13.24 38.10 6.15
CA ARG A 17 13.94 36.83 5.84
C ARG A 17 15.47 36.86 5.62
N LYS A 18 16.20 36.02 6.37
CA LYS A 18 17.29 35.12 5.91
C LYS A 18 17.64 34.17 7.09
N ARG A 19 17.25 32.88 7.06
CA ARG A 19 17.99 31.68 6.55
C ARG A 19 19.46 31.69 7.02
N ALA A 20 20.05 30.64 7.60
CA ALA A 20 19.89 29.20 7.36
C ALA A 20 20.48 28.41 8.57
N SER A 21 19.76 27.43 9.14
CA SER A 21 19.99 25.97 9.01
C SER A 21 21.32 25.41 9.54
N THR A 22 21.26 24.70 10.66
CA THR A 22 22.14 23.56 10.98
C THR A 22 21.32 22.44 11.60
N ALA A 23 21.57 21.24 11.09
CA ALA A 23 20.85 20.01 11.36
C ALA A 23 20.94 19.57 12.83
N ALA A 24 19.79 19.19 13.38
CA ALA A 24 19.70 18.20 14.44
C ALA A 24 18.72 17.14 13.95
N ARG A 25 19.25 15.97 13.57
CA ARG A 25 18.48 14.76 13.28
C ARG A 25 17.66 14.42 14.53
N SER A 26 16.38 14.76 14.53
CA SER A 26 15.43 14.21 15.48
C SER A 26 15.33 12.70 15.21
N PRO A 27 15.45 11.82 16.22
CA PRO A 27 15.14 10.43 16.02
C PRO A 27 13.66 10.37 15.64
N GLN A 28 13.42 9.95 14.40
CA GLN A 28 12.11 9.65 13.87
C GLN A 28 11.43 8.74 14.89
N ALA A 29 10.41 9.28 15.56
CA ALA A 29 9.64 8.53 16.52
C ALA A 29 9.21 7.27 15.80
N ARG A 30 9.78 6.13 16.25
CA ARG A 30 9.36 4.78 15.90
C ARG A 30 7.84 4.82 16.05
N GLN A 31 7.15 4.92 14.92
CA GLN A 31 5.72 5.05 14.86
C GLN A 31 5.23 3.74 15.46
N LYS A 32 4.92 3.79 16.75
CA LYS A 32 4.32 2.67 17.46
C LYS A 32 3.14 2.33 16.58
N GLN A 33 3.15 1.13 16.01
CA GLN A 33 1.97 0.47 15.52
C GLN A 33 1.04 0.36 16.73
N GLY A 34 0.35 1.45 17.01
CA GLY A 34 -0.82 1.47 17.85
C GLY A 34 -1.86 0.75 17.04
N GLY A 35 -1.92 -0.57 17.21
CA GLY A 35 -3.07 -1.37 16.84
C GLY A 35 -4.26 -0.87 17.65
N GLY A 36 -4.86 0.22 17.20
CA GLY A 36 -6.09 0.79 17.73
C GLY A 36 -7.09 0.77 16.59
N GLY A 37 -8.25 0.17 16.84
CA GLY A 37 -9.34 -0.04 15.90
C GLY A 37 -10.00 1.24 15.39
N ALA A 38 -9.23 2.10 14.73
CA ALA A 38 -9.75 3.22 13.96
C ALA A 38 -10.31 2.66 12.67
N THR A 39 -11.63 2.55 12.59
CA THR A 39 -12.33 2.29 11.34
C THR A 39 -12.36 3.58 10.51
N SER A 40 -12.05 3.46 9.23
CA SER A 40 -12.21 4.54 8.26
C SER A 40 -13.33 4.19 7.30
N VAL A 41 -14.10 5.19 6.87
CA VAL A 41 -15.22 5.04 5.93
C VAL A 41 -14.83 5.67 4.60
N ALA A 42 -15.05 4.93 3.52
CA ALA A 42 -14.84 5.38 2.16
C ALA A 42 -16.11 5.14 1.32
N GLN A 43 -16.34 6.00 0.33
CA GLN A 43 -17.42 5.83 -0.65
C GLN A 43 -16.82 5.26 -1.94
N VAL A 44 -17.44 4.20 -2.45
CA VAL A 44 -17.02 3.52 -3.69
C VAL A 44 -18.15 3.60 -4.71
N ARG A 45 -17.81 3.86 -5.97
CA ARG A 45 -18.74 3.81 -7.09
C ARG A 45 -18.43 2.55 -7.88
N LEU A 46 -19.42 1.67 -8.01
CA LEU A 46 -19.34 0.46 -8.80
C LEU A 46 -20.18 0.62 -10.06
N ARG A 47 -19.70 0.07 -11.16
CA ARG A 47 -20.51 -0.08 -12.36
C ARG A 47 -21.60 -1.14 -12.12
N PRO A 48 -22.72 -1.11 -12.87
CA PRO A 48 -23.83 -2.03 -12.64
C PRO A 48 -23.45 -3.52 -12.78
N ASP A 49 -22.54 -3.82 -13.72
CA ASP A 49 -21.96 -5.15 -13.93
C ASP A 49 -21.12 -5.59 -12.72
N GLU A 50 -20.22 -4.72 -12.23
CA GLU A 50 -19.40 -5.01 -11.06
C GLU A 50 -20.25 -5.25 -9.80
N LEU A 51 -21.35 -4.50 -9.64
CA LEU A 51 -22.28 -4.71 -8.54
C LEU A 51 -23.01 -6.05 -8.64
N ALA A 52 -23.39 -6.47 -9.85
CA ALA A 52 -24.04 -7.76 -10.09
C ALA A 52 -23.08 -8.93 -9.78
N ASP A 53 -21.83 -8.84 -10.24
CA ASP A 53 -20.79 -9.82 -9.94
C ASP A 53 -20.54 -9.92 -8.43
N LEU A 54 -20.44 -8.77 -7.75
CA LEU A 54 -20.25 -8.73 -6.30
C LEU A 54 -21.44 -9.37 -5.55
N GLN A 55 -22.67 -9.14 -6.00
CA GLN A 55 -23.86 -9.78 -5.43
C GLN A 55 -23.85 -11.30 -5.62
N GLN A 56 -23.39 -11.79 -6.78
CA GLN A 56 -23.25 -13.22 -7.02
C GLN A 56 -22.21 -13.84 -6.07
N VAL A 57 -21.05 -13.21 -5.92
CA VAL A 57 -20.01 -13.64 -4.97
C VAL A 57 -20.54 -13.66 -3.55
N MET A 58 -21.29 -12.64 -3.14
CA MET A 58 -21.92 -12.60 -1.81
C MET A 58 -22.86 -13.77 -1.58
N GLN A 59 -23.66 -14.17 -2.57
CA GLN A 59 -24.56 -15.32 -2.45
C GLN A 59 -23.78 -16.63 -2.31
N THR A 60 -22.76 -16.82 -3.16
CA THR A 60 -21.92 -18.03 -3.14
C THR A 60 -21.15 -18.17 -1.82
N LEU A 61 -20.59 -17.08 -1.31
CA LEU A 61 -19.79 -17.05 -0.09
C LEU A 61 -20.61 -16.75 1.17
N LYS A 62 -21.94 -16.63 1.05
CA LYS A 62 -22.88 -16.33 2.14
C LYS A 62 -22.52 -15.07 2.94
N LEU A 63 -22.06 -14.03 2.26
CA LEU A 63 -21.69 -12.76 2.88
C LEU A 63 -22.93 -11.90 3.13
N HIS A 64 -22.98 -11.28 4.30
CA HIS A 64 -24.18 -10.61 4.80
C HIS A 64 -24.30 -9.14 4.37
N SER A 65 -23.23 -8.51 3.90
CA SER A 65 -23.27 -7.11 3.44
C SER A 65 -22.26 -6.81 2.33
N LEU A 66 -22.54 -5.77 1.54
CA LEU A 66 -21.61 -5.26 0.52
C LEU A 66 -20.27 -4.82 1.13
N SER A 67 -20.32 -4.20 2.31
CA SER A 67 -19.13 -3.77 3.03
C SER A 67 -18.25 -4.94 3.45
N ASP A 68 -18.85 -6.07 3.85
CA ASP A 68 -18.10 -7.28 4.20
C ASP A 68 -17.45 -7.88 2.96
N ALA A 69 -18.18 -7.95 1.84
CA ALA A 69 -17.63 -8.42 0.58
C ALA A 69 -16.46 -7.58 0.08
N LEU A 70 -16.58 -6.25 0.13
CA LEU A 70 -15.48 -5.35 -0.22
C LEU A 70 -14.28 -5.49 0.72
N ARG A 71 -14.53 -5.69 2.03
CA ARG A 71 -13.46 -5.89 3.01
C ARG A 71 -12.72 -7.19 2.78
N GLU A 72 -13.42 -8.30 2.55
CA GLU A 72 -12.79 -9.58 2.24
C GLU A 72 -12.05 -9.53 0.89
N GLY A 73 -12.63 -8.89 -0.13
CA GLY A 73 -11.96 -8.65 -1.40
C GLY A 73 -10.64 -7.89 -1.22
N LEU A 74 -10.64 -6.81 -0.42
CA LEU A 74 -9.41 -6.06 -0.12
C LEU A 74 -8.37 -6.88 0.65
N ARG A 75 -8.80 -7.75 1.57
CA ARG A 75 -7.88 -8.66 2.29
C ARG A 75 -7.23 -9.65 1.34
N LEU A 76 -8.00 -10.24 0.42
CA LEU A 76 -7.47 -11.16 -0.59
C LEU A 76 -6.48 -10.46 -1.52
N LEU A 77 -6.82 -9.27 -2.03
CA LEU A 77 -5.91 -8.48 -2.88
C LEU A 77 -4.63 -8.07 -2.14
N SER A 78 -4.72 -7.70 -0.86
CA SER A 78 -3.54 -7.36 -0.05
C SER A 78 -2.64 -8.56 0.16
N ARG A 79 -3.21 -9.76 0.34
CA ARG A 79 -2.45 -11.00 0.48
C ARG A 79 -1.74 -11.33 -0.84
N GLU A 80 -2.46 -11.31 -1.96
CA GLU A 80 -1.91 -11.55 -3.29
C GLU A 80 -0.75 -10.58 -3.60
N ALA A 81 -0.93 -9.29 -3.34
CA ALA A 81 0.12 -8.30 -3.55
C ALA A 81 1.38 -8.59 -2.72
N THR A 82 1.22 -9.14 -1.52
CA THR A 82 2.35 -9.55 -0.65
C THR A 82 3.05 -10.79 -1.23
N GLU A 83 2.28 -11.77 -1.71
CA GLU A 83 2.82 -12.99 -2.33
C GLU A 83 3.57 -12.67 -3.63
N VAL A 84 3.01 -11.80 -4.47
CA VAL A 84 3.68 -11.28 -5.68
C VAL A 84 4.96 -10.54 -5.33
N ALA A 85 4.94 -9.67 -4.32
CA ALA A 85 6.14 -8.97 -3.87
C ALA A 85 7.24 -9.94 -3.39
N ALA A 86 6.88 -10.95 -2.60
CA ALA A 86 7.83 -11.99 -2.15
C ALA A 86 8.41 -12.79 -3.32
N ALA A 87 7.58 -13.14 -4.32
CA ALA A 87 8.05 -13.82 -5.53
C ALA A 87 9.04 -12.96 -6.33
N HIS A 88 8.80 -11.64 -6.40
CA HIS A 88 9.74 -10.69 -7.00
C HIS A 88 11.06 -10.63 -6.23
N GLU A 89 11.04 -10.59 -4.90
CA GLU A 89 12.26 -10.60 -4.08
C GLU A 89 13.13 -11.85 -4.34
N ILE A 90 12.51 -13.02 -4.45
CA ILE A 90 13.23 -14.27 -4.77
C ILE A 90 13.83 -14.19 -6.17
N ARG A 91 13.07 -13.72 -7.15
CA ARG A 91 13.55 -13.56 -8.53
C ARG A 91 14.73 -12.61 -8.60
N ASP A 92 14.64 -11.47 -7.92
CA ASP A 92 15.69 -10.46 -7.90
C ASP A 92 16.95 -11.00 -7.21
N PHE A 93 16.80 -11.74 -6.11
CA PHE A 93 17.91 -12.41 -5.42
C PHE A 93 18.68 -13.36 -6.34
N TYR A 94 17.97 -14.15 -7.15
CA TYR A 94 18.58 -15.04 -8.14
C TYR A 94 18.84 -14.38 -9.51
N GLN A 95 18.66 -13.06 -9.63
CA GLN A 95 18.86 -12.30 -10.87
C GLN A 95 18.05 -12.85 -12.06
N GLY A 96 16.85 -13.37 -11.78
CA GLY A 96 15.99 -14.02 -12.77
C GLY A 96 16.39 -15.46 -13.14
N GLY A 97 17.49 -15.97 -12.59
CA GLY A 97 17.91 -17.35 -12.75
C GLY A 97 17.13 -18.33 -11.86
N GLN A 98 17.19 -19.62 -12.20
CA GLN A 98 16.67 -20.67 -11.33
C GLN A 98 17.55 -20.80 -10.08
N ALA A 99 16.92 -21.00 -8.92
CA ALA A 99 17.64 -21.29 -7.70
C ALA A 99 18.52 -22.55 -7.87
N PRO A 100 19.80 -22.51 -7.47
CA PRO A 100 20.71 -23.63 -7.66
C PRO A 100 20.28 -24.82 -6.78
N THR A 101 20.40 -26.02 -7.34
CA THR A 101 20.15 -27.25 -6.58
C THR A 101 21.21 -27.43 -5.49
N PRO A 102 20.83 -27.73 -4.24
CA PRO A 102 21.79 -28.03 -3.19
C PRO A 102 22.72 -29.19 -3.56
N ALA A 103 23.95 -29.16 -3.04
CA ALA A 103 24.95 -30.18 -3.33
C ALA A 103 24.47 -31.58 -2.88
N GLY A 104 24.65 -32.58 -3.77
CA GLY A 104 24.26 -33.98 -3.50
C GLY A 104 22.77 -34.29 -3.70
N VAL A 105 21.94 -33.30 -4.06
CA VAL A 105 20.53 -33.51 -4.39
C VAL A 105 20.39 -33.66 -5.90
N LEU A 106 19.84 -34.79 -6.35
CA LEU A 106 19.46 -34.97 -7.74
C LEU A 106 18.14 -34.23 -8.01
N PRO A 107 17.98 -33.59 -9.17
CA PRO A 107 16.70 -32.98 -9.53
C PRO A 107 15.61 -34.04 -9.58
N ALA A 108 14.41 -33.70 -9.11
CA ALA A 108 13.26 -34.60 -9.20
C ALA A 108 12.95 -34.93 -10.66
N THR A 109 12.64 -36.19 -10.91
CA THR A 109 12.20 -36.66 -12.23
C THR A 109 10.74 -36.30 -12.48
N ALA A 110 10.34 -36.24 -13.75
CA ALA A 110 8.95 -35.90 -14.11
C ALA A 110 7.93 -36.87 -13.50
N ASP A 111 8.27 -38.16 -13.41
CA ASP A 111 7.41 -39.19 -12.82
C ASP A 111 7.25 -38.99 -11.30
N GLU A 112 8.32 -38.58 -10.61
CA GLU A 112 8.29 -38.26 -9.18
C GLU A 112 7.47 -36.98 -8.90
N LEU A 113 7.57 -35.97 -9.78
CA LEU A 113 6.76 -34.75 -9.70
C LEU A 113 5.27 -35.05 -9.90
N ALA A 114 4.92 -35.87 -10.90
CA ALA A 114 3.53 -36.26 -11.14
C ALA A 114 2.94 -37.05 -9.97
N ALA A 115 3.71 -37.98 -9.39
CA ALA A 115 3.29 -38.74 -8.22
C ALA A 115 3.08 -37.86 -6.97
N ALA A 116 3.87 -36.78 -6.83
CA ALA A 116 3.71 -35.83 -5.73
C ALA A 116 2.41 -35.01 -5.84
N ASP A 117 2.02 -34.61 -7.05
CA ASP A 117 0.76 -33.87 -7.29
C ASP A 117 -0.49 -34.72 -7.03
N GLU A 118 -0.40 -36.04 -7.21
CA GLU A 118 -1.48 -37.00 -6.91
C GLU A 118 -1.64 -37.29 -5.41
N THR A 119 -0.69 -36.84 -4.58
CA THR A 119 -0.75 -37.06 -3.14
C THR A 119 -1.70 -36.05 -2.48
N GLU A 120 -2.92 -36.48 -2.15
CA GLU A 120 -3.83 -35.71 -1.28
C GLU A 120 -3.28 -35.68 0.17
N TRP A 121 -3.20 -34.48 0.76
CA TRP A 121 -2.78 -34.25 2.15
C TRP A 121 -3.97 -34.14 3.11
#